data_AF-A0A438K7Y8-F1
#
_entry.id   AF-A0A438K7Y8-F1
#
_cell.length_a   1.000
_cell.length_b   1.000
_cell.length_c   1.000
_cell.angle_alpha   90.00
_cell.angle_beta   90.00
_cell.angle_gamma   90.00
#
_symmetry.space_group_name_H-M   'P 1'
#
loop_
_entity.id
_entity.type
_entity.pdbx_description
1 polymer ?
#
loop_
_entity_poly.entity_id
_entity_poly.type
_entity_poly.pdbx_seq_one_letter_code
_entity_poly.pdbx_strand_id
1 'polypeptide(L)'
;MMDSQPSLPSSSSSPPSPPPSSPPRGRGGGEGGGGKRGAAASSPPINFLGRHRMAAAISQLHHQIDVIKEELEQLETLGESSIACRELFSSVESIPDPLLPTTQGPVDMSWERWFRGAHESKSHKRWI
;
A
#
# COMPACT_ATOMS: atom_id res chain seq x y z
N MET A 1 25.48 33.50 -38.25
CA MET A 1 25.52 32.41 -37.25
C MET A 1 24.10 32.17 -36.82
N MET A 2 23.46 31.14 -37.39
CA MET A 2 22.12 30.71 -36.99
C MET A 2 22.28 29.73 -35.83
N ASP A 3 21.62 30.00 -34.71
CA ASP A 3 21.62 29.15 -33.52
C ASP A 3 20.59 28.03 -33.70
N SER A 4 21.02 26.78 -33.53
CA SER A 4 20.19 25.58 -33.70
C SER A 4 19.51 25.22 -32.37
N GLN A 5 18.18 25.28 -32.31
CA GLN A 5 17.43 24.68 -31.20
C GLN A 5 17.38 23.15 -31.32
N PRO A 6 17.59 22.39 -30.22
CA PRO A 6 17.30 20.97 -30.18
C PRO A 6 15.82 20.69 -29.82
N SER A 7 15.16 19.87 -30.64
CA SER A 7 13.80 19.36 -30.41
C SER A 7 13.76 18.28 -29.32
N LEU A 8 12.76 18.34 -28.44
CA LEU A 8 12.49 17.34 -27.41
C LEU A 8 11.78 16.10 -28.01
N PRO A 9 12.09 14.87 -27.58
CA PRO A 9 11.35 13.69 -28.02
C PRO A 9 9.99 13.60 -27.32
N SER A 10 8.92 13.40 -28.10
CA SER A 10 7.58 13.09 -27.59
C SER A 10 7.51 11.63 -27.15
N SER A 11 7.41 11.39 -25.84
CA SER A 11 7.16 10.07 -25.27
C SER A 11 5.68 9.69 -25.45
N SER A 12 5.40 8.87 -26.46
CA SER A 12 4.11 8.19 -26.62
C SER A 12 4.02 7.01 -25.66
N SER A 13 3.30 7.18 -24.54
CA SER A 13 2.90 6.07 -23.66
C SER A 13 1.57 5.50 -24.14
N SER A 14 1.58 4.28 -24.67
CA SER A 14 0.36 3.53 -24.97
C SER A 14 -0.15 2.83 -23.70
N PRO A 15 -1.47 2.85 -23.42
CA PRO A 15 -2.02 2.17 -22.25
C PRO A 15 -2.04 0.63 -22.42
N PRO A 16 -1.98 -0.14 -21.32
CA PRO A 16 -1.98 -1.60 -21.36
C PRO A 16 -3.36 -2.18 -21.70
N SER A 17 -3.36 -3.29 -22.43
CA SER A 17 -4.56 -4.02 -22.89
C SER A 17 -5.34 -4.69 -21.75
N PRO A 18 -6.68 -4.77 -21.82
CA PRO A 18 -7.49 -5.45 -20.81
C PRO A 18 -7.43 -6.99 -20.91
N PRO A 19 -7.69 -7.72 -19.81
CA PRO A 19 -7.63 -9.18 -19.77
C PRO A 19 -8.80 -9.86 -20.51
N PRO A 20 -8.64 -11.12 -20.96
CA PRO A 20 -9.65 -11.83 -21.75
C PRO A 20 -10.90 -12.20 -20.93
N SER A 21 -12.06 -12.03 -21.55
CA SER A 21 -13.37 -12.36 -20.99
C SER A 21 -13.55 -13.87 -20.76
N SER A 22 -14.14 -14.26 -19.64
CA SER A 22 -14.42 -15.66 -19.27
C SER A 22 -15.45 -16.33 -20.20
N PRO A 23 -15.41 -17.67 -20.39
CA PRO A 23 -16.37 -18.37 -21.25
C PRO A 23 -17.72 -18.61 -20.54
N PRO A 24 -18.81 -18.82 -21.31
CA PRO A 24 -20.13 -18.99 -20.73
C PRO A 24 -20.30 -20.33 -20.02
N ARG A 25 -21.05 -20.28 -18.93
CA ARG A 25 -21.40 -21.38 -18.03
C ARG A 25 -22.23 -22.44 -18.77
N GLY A 26 -21.66 -23.64 -18.95
CA GLY A 26 -22.34 -24.78 -19.56
C GLY A 26 -23.59 -25.19 -18.77
N ARG A 27 -24.73 -25.21 -19.46
CA ARG A 27 -26.05 -25.65 -18.95
C ARG A 27 -26.08 -27.19 -18.97
N GLY A 28 -25.84 -27.83 -17.83
CA GLY A 28 -26.01 -29.28 -17.67
C GLY A 28 -27.48 -29.64 -17.42
N GLY A 29 -28.08 -30.42 -18.33
CA GLY A 29 -29.34 -31.12 -18.09
C GLY A 29 -29.12 -32.34 -17.20
N GLY A 30 -29.95 -32.52 -16.18
CA GLY A 30 -29.90 -33.66 -15.28
C GLY A 30 -31.02 -34.64 -15.57
N GLU A 31 -30.67 -35.91 -15.75
CA GLU A 31 -31.60 -37.05 -15.71
C GLU A 31 -30.93 -38.22 -14.98
N GLY A 32 -31.61 -38.72 -13.93
CA GLY A 32 -31.76 -40.15 -13.65
C GLY A 32 -30.80 -40.85 -12.69
N GLY A 33 -31.37 -41.38 -11.59
CA GLY A 33 -31.07 -42.74 -11.11
C GLY A 33 -30.38 -42.89 -9.75
N GLY A 34 -31.13 -43.35 -8.74
CA GLY A 34 -30.65 -43.61 -7.38
C GLY A 34 -30.04 -45.01 -7.14
N GLY A 35 -29.32 -45.15 -6.02
CA GLY A 35 -28.78 -46.42 -5.51
C GLY A 35 -28.08 -46.25 -4.16
N LYS A 36 -28.26 -47.22 -3.25
CA LYS A 36 -28.10 -47.12 -1.78
C LYS A 36 -26.70 -47.42 -1.22
N ARG A 37 -26.38 -46.72 -0.11
CA ARG A 37 -25.61 -47.09 1.11
C ARG A 37 -24.17 -47.62 1.00
N GLY A 38 -23.27 -46.96 1.72
CA GLY A 38 -22.03 -47.53 2.25
C GLY A 38 -21.37 -46.55 3.23
N ALA A 39 -21.48 -46.80 4.54
CA ALA A 39 -20.67 -46.12 5.54
C ALA A 39 -19.28 -46.77 5.57
N ALA A 40 -18.24 -46.02 5.21
CA ALA A 40 -16.85 -46.39 5.45
C ALA A 40 -16.15 -45.22 6.15
N ALA A 41 -15.54 -45.54 7.28
CA ALA A 41 -14.85 -44.62 8.15
C ALA A 41 -13.59 -44.03 7.48
N SER A 42 -13.36 -42.76 7.81
CA SER A 42 -12.05 -42.10 7.99
C SER A 42 -10.92 -42.46 7.03
N SER A 43 -10.76 -41.62 6.00
CA SER A 43 -9.43 -41.20 5.56
C SER A 43 -9.54 -39.90 4.77
N PRO A 44 -9.05 -38.75 5.27
CA PRO A 44 -8.65 -37.66 4.40
C PRO A 44 -7.13 -37.65 4.31
N PRO A 45 -6.51 -38.38 3.39
CA PRO A 45 -5.12 -38.11 3.09
C PRO A 45 -4.99 -37.64 1.64
N ILE A 46 -4.17 -36.59 1.50
CA ILE A 46 -3.30 -36.35 0.34
C ILE A 46 -3.94 -35.49 -0.78
N ASN A 47 -3.63 -34.18 -0.71
CA ASN A 47 -3.45 -33.26 -1.85
C ASN A 47 -4.66 -32.45 -2.39
N PHE A 48 -5.63 -32.05 -1.56
CA PHE A 48 -6.71 -31.12 -1.96
C PHE A 48 -6.28 -29.66 -2.27
N LEU A 49 -4.99 -29.39 -2.43
CA LEU A 49 -4.57 -28.22 -3.20
C LEU A 49 -4.77 -28.57 -4.67
N GLY A 50 -6.00 -28.39 -5.18
CA GLY A 50 -6.31 -28.60 -6.59
C GLY A 50 -5.29 -27.89 -7.47
N ARG A 51 -4.97 -28.44 -8.65
CA ARG A 51 -3.88 -27.97 -9.53
C ARG A 51 -3.82 -26.44 -9.69
N HIS A 52 -4.97 -25.78 -9.77
CA HIS A 52 -5.06 -24.32 -9.83
C HIS A 52 -4.56 -23.60 -8.57
N ARG A 53 -4.86 -24.13 -7.38
CA ARG A 53 -4.35 -23.59 -6.10
C ARG A 53 -2.83 -23.73 -6.02
N MET A 54 -2.29 -24.85 -6.47
CA MET A 54 -0.85 -25.06 -6.53
C MET A 54 -0.19 -24.10 -7.53
N ALA A 55 -0.76 -23.95 -8.73
CA ALA A 55 -0.28 -23.00 -9.72
C ALA A 55 -0.34 -21.55 -9.20
N ALA A 56 -1.43 -21.15 -8.54
CA ALA A 56 -1.55 -19.83 -7.95
C ALA A 56 -0.54 -19.58 -6.83
N ALA A 57 -0.29 -20.58 -5.97
CA ALA A 57 0.74 -20.51 -4.95
C ALA A 57 2.15 -20.34 -5.57
N ILE A 58 2.45 -21.08 -6.64
CA ILE A 58 3.72 -20.93 -7.38
C ILE A 58 3.83 -19.53 -7.99
N SER A 59 2.79 -19.02 -8.66
CA SER A 59 2.77 -17.68 -9.22
C SER A 59 2.98 -16.60 -8.15
N GLN A 60 2.35 -16.76 -6.99
CA GLN A 60 2.52 -15.84 -5.88
C GLN A 60 3.95 -15.86 -5.32
N LEU A 61 4.55 -17.05 -5.18
CA LEU A 61 5.94 -17.17 -4.75
C LEU A 61 6.90 -16.55 -5.76
N HIS A 62 6.69 -16.76 -7.06
CA HIS A 62 7.49 -16.09 -8.08
C HIS A 62 7.37 -14.57 -7.99
N HIS A 63 6.16 -14.04 -7.83
CA HIS A 63 5.97 -12.60 -7.65
C HIS A 63 6.69 -12.07 -6.41
N GLN A 64 6.64 -12.78 -5.28
CA GLN A 64 7.38 -12.40 -4.07
C GLN A 64 8.90 -12.42 -4.30
N ILE A 65 9.41 -13.41 -5.04
CA ILE A 65 10.83 -13.46 -5.42
C ILE A 65 11.20 -12.23 -6.26
N ASP A 66 10.37 -11.86 -7.22
CA ASP A 66 10.63 -10.72 -8.10
C ASP A 66 10.59 -9.39 -7.32
N VAL A 67 9.61 -9.21 -6.42
CA VAL A 67 9.53 -8.02 -5.56
C VAL A 67 10.75 -7.90 -4.66
N ILE A 68 11.18 -8.99 -4.01
CA ILE A 68 12.35 -8.96 -3.13
C ILE A 68 13.63 -8.61 -3.91
N LYS A 69 13.75 -9.10 -5.15
CA LYS A 69 14.91 -8.78 -6.00
C LYS A 69 14.93 -7.30 -6.39
N GLU A 70 13.79 -6.75 -6.79
CA GLU A 70 13.63 -5.33 -7.09
C GLU A 70 13.97 -4.47 -5.86
N GLU A 71 13.45 -4.81 -4.68
CA GLU A 71 13.76 -4.09 -3.44
C GLU A 71 15.26 -4.14 -3.08
N LEU A 72 15.92 -5.28 -3.33
CA LEU A 72 17.37 -5.42 -3.12
C LEU A 72 18.17 -4.55 -4.09
N GLU A 73 17.79 -4.48 -5.37
CA GLU A 73 18.44 -3.60 -6.35
C GLU A 73 18.29 -2.13 -5.92
N GLN A 74 17.12 -1.73 -5.45
CA GLN A 74 16.91 -0.39 -4.91
C GLN A 74 17.80 -0.13 -3.69
N LEU A 75 17.88 -1.06 -2.74
CA LEU A 75 18.74 -0.94 -1.55
C LEU A 75 20.22 -0.81 -1.90
N GLU A 76 20.69 -1.43 -2.99
CA GLU A 76 22.08 -1.27 -3.45
C GLU A 76 22.36 0.16 -3.95
N THR A 77 21.36 0.84 -4.49
CA THR A 77 21.47 2.25 -4.91
C THR A 77 21.27 3.25 -3.77
N LEU A 78 20.64 2.83 -2.67
CA LEU A 78 20.39 3.69 -1.52
C LEU A 78 21.71 3.90 -0.74
N GLY A 79 22.05 5.18 -0.51
CA GLY A 79 23.24 5.56 0.25
C GLY A 79 23.13 5.28 1.76
N GLU A 80 24.16 5.69 2.50
CA GLU A 80 24.18 5.49 3.96
C GLU A 80 23.01 6.19 4.66
N SER A 81 22.33 5.46 5.56
CA SER A 81 21.29 6.04 6.42
C SER A 81 21.81 7.16 7.32
N SER A 82 23.11 7.14 7.64
CA SER A 82 23.80 8.19 8.40
C SER A 82 23.68 9.57 7.74
N ILE A 83 23.73 9.61 6.40
CA ILE A 83 23.67 10.81 5.58
C ILE A 83 22.22 11.32 5.54
N ALA A 84 21.28 10.43 5.18
CA ALA A 84 19.86 10.78 5.15
C ALA A 84 19.37 11.32 6.51
N CYS A 85 19.76 10.70 7.61
CA CYS A 85 19.42 11.16 8.96
C CYS A 85 20.03 12.54 9.28
N ARG A 86 21.26 12.81 8.82
CA ARG A 86 21.91 14.10 9.02
C ARG A 86 21.24 15.21 8.22
N GLU A 87 20.88 14.92 6.97
CA GLU A 87 20.13 15.85 6.11
C GLU A 87 18.76 16.18 6.72
N LEU A 88 18.05 15.17 7.20
CA LEU A 88 16.79 15.35 7.92
C LEU A 88 16.98 16.24 9.15
N PHE A 89 17.97 15.95 9.99
CA PHE A 89 18.27 16.75 11.17
C PHE A 89 18.57 18.22 10.81
N SER A 90 19.45 18.44 9.83
CA SER A 90 19.76 19.79 9.35
C SER A 90 18.54 20.51 8.79
N SER A 91 17.63 19.80 8.11
CA SER A 91 16.39 20.39 7.59
C SER A 91 15.43 20.79 8.71
N VAL A 92 15.27 19.94 9.74
CA VAL A 92 14.36 20.17 10.87
C VAL A 92 14.87 21.32 11.74
N GLU A 93 16.18 21.43 11.95
CA GLU A 93 16.78 22.52 12.74
C GLU A 93 16.80 23.86 11.99
N SER A 94 16.68 23.86 10.66
CA SER A 94 16.79 25.09 9.86
C SER A 94 15.64 26.07 10.07
N ILE A 95 14.44 25.58 10.41
CA ILE A 95 13.24 26.39 10.61
C ILE A 95 12.69 26.10 12.01
N PRO A 96 12.58 27.13 12.87
CA PRO A 96 12.05 26.92 14.21
C PRO A 96 10.54 26.67 14.16
N ASP A 97 10.09 25.58 14.77
CA ASP A 97 8.68 25.19 14.80
C ASP A 97 7.90 26.05 15.81
N PRO A 98 6.88 26.84 15.40
CA PRO A 98 6.14 27.72 16.29
C PRO A 98 5.34 27.01 17.39
N LEU A 99 5.16 25.68 17.29
CA LEU A 99 4.49 24.87 18.31
C LEU A 99 5.44 24.36 19.40
N LEU A 100 6.75 24.49 19.20
CA LEU A 100 7.74 24.05 20.18
C LEU A 100 8.04 25.16 21.20
N PRO A 101 8.16 24.82 22.50
CA PRO A 101 8.45 25.80 23.57
C PRO A 101 9.74 26.61 23.36
N THR A 102 10.68 26.06 22.57
CA THR A 102 11.97 26.66 22.26
C THR A 102 11.84 27.84 21.29
N THR A 103 10.72 27.92 20.56
CA THR A 103 10.48 28.93 19.53
C THR A 103 9.79 30.14 20.15
N GLN A 104 10.57 31.18 20.41
CA GLN A 104 10.07 32.46 20.93
C GLN A 104 9.32 33.21 19.81
N GLY A 105 8.06 32.84 19.60
CA GLY A 105 7.12 33.59 18.78
C GLY A 105 6.44 34.70 19.59
N PRO A 106 5.93 35.76 18.93
CA PRO A 106 5.02 36.70 19.59
C PRO A 106 3.88 35.92 20.24
N VAL A 107 3.57 36.23 21.50
CA VAL A 107 2.43 35.61 22.21
C VAL A 107 1.16 36.05 21.51
N ASP A 108 0.71 35.27 20.53
CA ASP A 108 -0.54 35.51 19.84
C ASP A 108 -1.68 35.03 20.76
N MET A 109 -2.15 35.99 21.57
CA MET A 109 -3.21 35.84 22.57
C MET A 109 -4.52 35.27 21.98
N SER A 110 -4.70 35.30 20.65
CA SER A 110 -5.87 34.77 19.97
C SER A 110 -5.94 33.23 19.99
N TRP A 111 -4.79 32.53 20.08
CA TRP A 111 -4.69 31.08 20.16
C TRP A 111 -5.00 30.53 21.56
N GLU A 112 -4.82 31.35 22.59
CA GLU A 112 -5.16 30.99 23.96
C GLU A 112 -6.66 30.70 24.11
N ARG A 113 -7.52 31.32 23.29
CA ARG A 113 -8.94 30.95 23.24
C ARG A 113 -9.19 29.50 22.78
N TRP A 114 -8.33 28.94 21.93
CA TRP A 114 -8.45 27.58 21.41
C TRP A 114 -7.76 26.54 22.31
N PHE A 115 -6.60 26.88 22.89
CA PHE A 115 -5.80 25.95 23.70
C PHE A 115 -6.00 26.05 25.21
N ARG A 116 -6.38 27.22 25.76
CA ARG A 116 -6.59 27.39 27.21
C ARG A 116 -7.95 26.85 27.69
N GLY A 117 -8.77 26.31 26.78
CA GLY A 117 -10.16 25.98 27.04
C GLY A 117 -10.96 27.23 27.39
N ALA A 118 -12.28 27.20 27.24
CA ALA A 118 -13.11 28.29 27.75
C ALA A 118 -12.96 28.34 29.28
N HIS A 119 -12.06 29.19 29.80
CA HIS A 119 -11.90 29.47 31.24
C HIS A 119 -13.07 30.34 31.75
N GLU A 120 -14.29 30.07 31.31
CA GLU A 120 -15.45 30.84 31.75
C GLU A 120 -16.66 29.91 31.64
N SER A 121 -16.77 29.02 32.62
CA SER A 121 -18.03 28.61 33.28
C SER A 121 -18.03 27.13 33.62
N LYS A 122 -18.31 26.86 34.90
CA LYS A 122 -18.87 25.58 35.37
C LYS A 122 -20.10 25.24 34.51
N SER A 123 -19.92 24.46 33.44
CA SER A 123 -21.05 23.85 32.76
C SER A 123 -20.59 22.58 32.06
N HIS A 124 -20.48 21.52 32.86
CA HIS A 124 -20.88 20.15 32.54
C HIS A 124 -21.33 19.96 31.09
N LYS A 125 -20.48 19.31 30.30
CA LYS A 125 -20.91 18.37 29.24
C LYS A 125 -19.72 17.50 28.88
N ARG A 126 -19.79 16.26 29.36
CA ARG A 126 -18.98 15.14 28.91
C ARG A 126 -19.18 14.97 27.41
N TRP A 127 -18.09 14.74 26.68
CA TRP A 127 -18.19 14.11 25.37
C TRP A 127 -18.15 12.59 25.56
N ILE A 128 -18.95 11.92 24.75
CA ILE A 128 -19.06 10.46 24.59
C ILE A 128 -17.83 9.97 23.84
#